data_AF-A0A973G9X0-F1
#
_entry.id   AF-A0A973G9X0-F1
#
_cell.length_a   1.000
_cell.length_b   1.000
_cell.length_c   1.000
_cell.angle_alpha   90.00
_cell.angle_beta   90.00
_cell.angle_gamma   90.00
#
_symmetry.space_group_name_H-M   'P 1'
#
loop_
_entity.id
_entity.type
_entity.pdbx_description
1 polymer ?
#
loop_
_entity_poly.entity_id
_entity_poly.type
_entity_poly.pdbx_seq_one_letter_code
_entity_poly.pdbx_strand_id
1 'polypeptide(L)' 'MEQHVPERPVTGDQAVDQALSTLDALTGAPVREHVAVFDALHGALADRLAETQA' A
#
# COMPACT_ATOMS: atom_id res chain seq x y z
N MET A 1 25.61 -7.03 2.87
CA MET A 1 24.48 -6.87 3.81
C MET A 1 23.26 -7.38 3.09
N GLU A 2 22.83 -8.60 3.39
CA GLU A 2 21.54 -9.12 2.90
C GLU A 2 20.46 -8.36 3.68
N GLN A 3 19.77 -7.43 3.02
CA GLN A 3 18.63 -6.78 3.64
C GLN A 3 17.54 -7.85 3.76
N HIS A 4 17.33 -8.36 4.98
CA HIS A 4 16.13 -9.12 5.31
C HIS A 4 14.95 -8.16 5.19
N VAL A 5 14.26 -8.18 4.05
CA VAL A 5 12.97 -7.47 3.92
C VAL A 5 12.00 -8.25 4.81
N PRO A 6 11.57 -7.72 5.96
CA PRO A 6 10.58 -8.41 6.77
C PRO A 6 9.32 -8.57 5.92
N GLU A 7 8.78 -9.79 5.86
CA GLU A 7 7.49 -10.01 5.22
C GLU A 7 6.47 -9.08 5.86
N ARG A 8 5.74 -8.35 5.01
CA ARG A 8 4.84 -7.32 5.48
C ARG A 8 3.71 -7.98 6.28
N PRO A 9 3.49 -7.62 7.55
CA PRO A 9 2.42 -8.21 8.33
C PRO A 9 1.06 -7.89 7.69
N VAL A 10 0.23 -8.93 7.52
CA VAL A 10 -1.14 -8.79 7.01
C VAL A 10 -2.01 -8.11 8.05
N THR A 11 -2.86 -7.19 7.60
CA THR A 11 -3.80 -6.45 8.45
C THR A 11 -5.06 -7.26 8.76
N GLY A 12 -5.33 -8.30 7.97
CA GLY A 12 -6.53 -9.13 8.07
C GLY A 12 -7.73 -8.55 7.31
N ASP A 13 -7.57 -7.36 6.72
CA ASP A 13 -8.53 -6.77 5.79
C ASP A 13 -7.99 -6.90 4.37
N GLN A 14 -8.68 -7.71 3.56
CA GLN A 14 -8.24 -8.02 2.19
C GLN A 14 -8.10 -6.77 1.31
N ALA A 15 -8.96 -5.76 1.50
CA ALA A 15 -8.88 -4.52 0.71
C ALA A 15 -7.67 -3.69 1.12
N VAL A 16 -7.38 -3.61 2.42
CA VAL A 16 -6.18 -2.94 2.95
C VAL A 16 -4.92 -3.67 2.52
N ASP A 17 -4.87 -5.00 2.63
CA ASP A 17 -3.72 -5.81 2.23
C ASP A 17 -3.43 -5.69 0.73
N GLN A 18 -4.47 -5.67 -0.10
CA GLN A 18 -4.37 -5.45 -1.55
C GLN A 18 -3.84 -4.06 -1.88
N ALA A 19 -4.34 -3.02 -1.18
CA ALA A 19 -3.86 -1.66 -1.35
C ALA A 19 -2.38 -1.56 -0.96
N LEU A 20 -1.98 -2.13 0.17
CA LEU A 20 -0.59 -2.12 0.63
C LEU A 20 0.36 -2.83 -0.35
N SER A 21 -0.05 -3.93 -0.99
CA SER A 21 0.79 -4.62 -1.98
C SER A 21 1.24 -3.72 -3.15
N THR A 22 0.50 -2.64 -3.46
CA THR A 22 0.92 -1.67 -4.49
C THR A 22 2.25 -0.97 -4.16
N LEU A 23 2.62 -0.88 -2.88
CA LEU A 23 3.89 -0.32 -2.46
C LEU A 23 5.08 -1.22 -2.84
N ASP A 24 4.89 -2.53 -3.05
CA ASP A 24 5.97 -3.40 -3.54
C ASP A 24 6.45 -2.97 -4.93
N ALA A 25 5.55 -2.41 -5.74
CA ALA A 25 5.85 -1.89 -7.07
C ALA A 25 6.71 -0.61 -7.06
N LEU A 26 6.89 0.04 -5.90
CA LEU A 26 7.77 1.20 -5.76
C LEU A 26 9.26 0.83 -5.77
N THR A 27 9.58 -0.42 -5.47
CA THR A 27 10.96 -0.90 -5.41
C THR A 27 11.57 -0.89 -6.81
N GLY A 28 12.45 0.08 -7.07
CA GLY A 28 13.06 0.29 -8.39
C GLY A 28 12.31 1.26 -9.31
N ALA A 29 11.16 1.79 -8.89
CA ALA A 29 10.46 2.83 -9.61
C ALA A 29 11.12 4.21 -9.40
N PRO A 30 11.11 5.11 -10.42
CA PRO A 30 11.54 6.50 -10.27
C PRO A 30 10.74 7.23 -9.17
N VAL A 31 11.41 8.06 -8.35
CA VAL A 31 10.78 8.82 -7.25
C VAL A 31 9.57 9.65 -7.71
N ARG A 32 9.60 10.18 -8.94
CA ARG A 32 8.48 10.93 -9.53
C ARG A 32 7.18 10.11 -9.67
N GLU A 33 7.30 8.78 -9.78
CA GLU A 33 6.16 7.85 -9.91
C GLU A 33 5.64 7.41 -8.54
N HIS A 34 6.41 7.64 -7.46
CA HIS A 34 6.01 7.26 -6.11
C HIS A 34 4.79 8.05 -5.63
N VAL A 35 4.72 9.33 -5.98
CA VAL A 35 3.60 10.21 -5.58
C VAL A 35 2.26 9.66 -6.08
N ALA A 36 2.19 9.26 -7.34
CA ALA A 36 0.96 8.71 -7.92
C ALA A 36 0.52 7.41 -7.23
N VAL A 37 1.47 6.56 -6.84
CA VAL A 37 1.18 5.33 -6.09
C VAL A 37 0.71 5.64 -4.67
N PHE A 38 1.34 6.59 -3.98
CA PHE A 38 0.91 7.02 -2.65
C PHE A 38 -0.48 7.64 -2.66
N ASP A 39 -0.80 8.48 -3.65
CA ASP A 39 -2.13 9.06 -3.80
C ASP A 39 -3.21 7.99 -4.02
N ALA A 40 -2.92 7.01 -4.89
CA ALA A 40 -3.82 5.88 -5.12
C ALA A 40 -4.02 5.02 -3.86
N LEU A 41 -2.93 4.76 -3.12
CA LEU A 41 -2.99 4.04 -1.83
C LEU A 41 -3.86 4.79 -0.82
N HIS A 42 -3.64 6.11 -0.66
CA HIS A 42 -4.42 6.92 0.27
C HIS A 42 -5.91 6.94 -0.09
N GLY A 43 -6.24 7.03 -1.38
CA GLY A 43 -7.62 6.94 -1.86
C GLY A 43 -8.28 5.62 -1.46
N ALA A 44 -7.63 4.50 -1.78
CA ALA A 44 -8.16 3.16 -1.46
C ALA A 44 -8.35 2.95 0.05
N LEU A 45 -7.43 3.43 0.88
CA LEU A 45 -7.56 3.35 2.34
C LEU A 45 -8.66 4.27 2.88
N ALA A 46 -8.82 5.47 2.32
CA ALA A 46 -9.89 6.40 2.70
C ALA A 46 -11.28 5.85 2.33
N ASP A 47 -11.41 5.26 1.14
CA ASP A 47 -12.65 4.61 0.70
C ASP A 47 -12.99 3.43 1.64
N ARG A 48 -12.00 2.58 1.94
CA ARG A 48 -12.20 1.47 2.87
C ARG A 48 -12.62 1.96 4.26
N LEU A 49 -12.00 3.03 4.75
CA LEU A 49 -12.35 3.64 6.02
C LEU A 49 -13.78 4.22 6.01
N ALA A 50 -14.23 4.79 4.90
CA ALA A 50 -15.60 5.29 4.75
C ALA A 50 -16.63 4.14 4.75
N GLU A 51 -16.35 3.02 4.07
CA GLU A 51 -17.20 1.83 4.09
C GLU A 51 -17.38 1.23 5.48
N THR A 52 -16.33 1.25 6.32
CA THR A 52 -16.43 0.74 7.70
C THR A 52 -17.22 1.65 8.66
N GLN A 53 -17.42 2.92 8.29
CA GLN A 53 -18.14 3.92 9.09
C GLN A 53 -19.60 4.13 8.66
N ALA A 54 -20.03 3.51 7.56
CA ALA A 54 -21.39 3.59 7.02
C ALA A 54 -22.35 2.62 7.75
#